data_AF-A0A6J4VSX9-F1
#
_entry.id   AF-A0A6J4VSX9-F1
#
_cell.length_a   1.000
_cell.length_b   1.000
_cell.length_c   1.000
_cell.angle_alpha   90.00
_cell.angle_beta   90.00
_cell.angle_gamma   90.00
#
_symmetry.space_group_name_H-M   'P 1'
#
loop_
_entity.id
_entity.type
_entity.pdbx_description
1 polymer ?
#
loop_
_entity_poly.entity_id
_entity_poly.type
_entity_poly.pdbx_seq_one_letter_code
_entity_poly.pdbx_strand_id
1 'polypeptide(L)'
;MLVFPIVHPDEDGAYWATSDLAMGELARLQYAEIAWGVEVDHRGLKQHCGVERAGVRAARAQRNHIACALRAFLRLEQHRTVTGVGR
;
A
#
# COMPACT_ATOMS: atom_id res chain seq x y z
N MET A 1 -25.43 3.89 -1.69
CA MET A 1 -24.00 4.24 -1.70
C MET A 1 -23.83 5.41 -0.75
N LEU A 2 -22.94 5.27 0.24
CA LEU A 2 -22.59 6.36 1.15
C LEU A 2 -21.32 7.04 0.64
N VAL A 3 -21.26 8.36 0.74
CA VAL A 3 -20.17 9.17 0.19
C VAL A 3 -19.67 10.13 1.26
N PHE A 4 -18.35 10.20 1.40
CA PHE A 4 -17.67 11.13 2.29
C PHE A 4 -16.75 12.05 1.50
N PRO A 5 -16.72 13.36 1.77
CA PRO A 5 -15.76 14.26 1.15
C PRO A 5 -14.35 13.98 1.68
N ILE A 6 -13.37 13.96 0.79
CA ILE A 6 -11.95 13.94 1.11
C ILE A 6 -11.45 15.36 0.85
N VAL A 7 -11.10 16.08 1.92
CA VAL A 7 -10.55 17.43 1.80
C VAL A 7 -9.05 17.31 1.66
N HIS A 8 -8.54 17.57 0.46
CA HIS A 8 -7.11 17.79 0.22
C HIS A 8 -6.91 19.30 0.02
N PRO A 9 -5.93 19.94 0.70
CA PRO A 9 -5.80 21.40 0.70
C PRO A 9 -5.50 22.02 -0.69
N ASP A 10 -4.98 21.23 -1.64
CA ASP A 10 -4.49 21.72 -2.94
C ASP A 10 -5.07 20.97 -4.17
N GLU A 11 -6.12 20.15 -4.01
CA GLU A 11 -6.72 19.38 -5.12
C GLU A 11 -8.24 19.56 -5.22
N ASP A 12 -8.78 19.43 -6.43
CA ASP A 12 -10.23 19.30 -6.65
C ASP A 12 -10.79 18.22 -5.71
N GLY A 13 -11.85 18.55 -4.96
CA GLY A 13 -12.35 17.72 -3.88
C GLY A 13 -12.57 16.26 -4.30
N ALA A 14 -11.85 15.33 -3.67
CA ALA A 14 -12.02 13.90 -3.86
C ALA A 14 -13.16 13.37 -2.98
N TYR A 15 -13.72 12.22 -3.33
CA TYR A 15 -14.80 11.58 -2.56
C TYR A 15 -14.48 10.12 -2.27
N TRP A 16 -14.75 9.68 -1.05
CA TRP A 16 -14.73 8.29 -0.66
C TRP A 16 -16.13 7.70 -0.79
N ALA A 17 -16.31 6.68 -1.65
CA ALA A 17 -17.58 5.99 -1.82
C ALA A 17 -17.52 4.58 -1.22
N THR A 18 -18.58 4.18 -0.52
CA THR A 18 -18.72 2.83 0.05
C THR A 18 -20.13 2.28 -0.18
N SER A 19 -20.21 0.95 -0.36
CA SER A 19 -21.47 0.20 -0.37
C SER A 19 -22.00 -0.08 1.02
N ASP A 20 -21.18 0.04 2.07
CA ASP A 20 -21.60 -0.08 3.46
C ASP A 20 -22.30 1.20 3.92
N LEU A 21 -23.63 1.13 4.02
CA LEU A 21 -24.49 2.26 4.40
C LEU A 21 -24.44 2.56 5.91
N ALA A 22 -23.91 1.64 6.73
CA ALA A 22 -23.77 1.82 8.17
C ALA A 22 -22.40 2.40 8.56
N MET A 23 -21.50 2.60 7.60
CA MET A 23 -20.17 3.12 7.85
C MET A 23 -20.24 4.56 8.40
N GLY A 24 -19.64 4.78 9.56
CA GLY A 24 -19.45 6.11 10.14
C GLY A 24 -18.10 6.74 9.74
N GLU A 25 -17.95 8.03 10.01
CA GLU A 25 -16.73 8.80 9.69
C GLU A 25 -15.47 8.22 10.36
N LEU A 26 -15.58 7.72 11.59
CA LEU A 26 -14.45 7.09 12.29
C LEU A 26 -13.99 5.81 11.57
N ALA A 27 -14.92 4.96 11.14
CA ALA A 27 -14.59 3.75 10.39
C ALA A 27 -13.94 4.10 9.04
N ARG A 28 -14.45 5.12 8.35
CA ARG A 28 -13.83 5.63 7.12
C ARG A 28 -12.39 6.09 7.35
N LEU A 29 -12.12 6.84 8.42
CA LEU A 29 -10.76 7.28 8.77
C LEU A 29 -9.82 6.10 9.04
N GLN A 30 -10.29 5.07 9.74
CA GLN A 30 -9.53 3.84 9.97
C GLN A 30 -9.18 3.14 8.64
N TYR A 31 -10.13 3.04 7.71
CA TYR A 31 -9.85 2.47 6.39
C TYR A 31 -8.88 3.33 5.57
N ALA A 32 -8.95 4.65 5.69
CA ALA A 32 -7.99 5.55 5.05
C ALA A 32 -6.57 5.35 5.59
N GLU A 33 -6.41 5.15 6.90
CA GLU A 33 -5.12 4.84 7.53
C GLU A 33 -4.58 3.47 7.07
N ILE A 34 -5.44 2.45 6.99
CA ILE A 34 -5.07 1.13 6.46
C ILE A 34 -4.64 1.24 4.99
N ALA A 35 -5.38 1.99 4.17
CA ALA A 35 -5.04 2.21 2.77
C ALA A 35 -3.70 2.95 2.62
N TRP A 36 -3.43 3.93 3.48
CA TRP A 36 -2.13 4.60 3.53
C TRP A 36 -1.00 3.64 3.87
N GLY A 37 -1.24 2.66 4.75
CA GLY A 37 -0.31 1.58 5.05
C GLY A 37 0.19 0.85 3.79
N VAL A 38 -0.68 0.62 2.81
CA VAL A 38 -0.31 0.01 1.52
C VAL A 38 0.67 0.88 0.75
N GLU A 39 0.48 2.20 0.74
CA GLU A 39 1.39 3.13 0.06
C GLU A 39 2.76 3.20 0.75
N VAL A 40 2.78 3.16 2.09
CA VAL A 40 4.01 3.05 2.88
C VAL A 40 4.75 1.75 2.53
N ASP A 41 4.03 0.63 2.46
CA ASP A 41 4.60 -0.67 2.08
C ASP A 41 5.15 -0.65 0.64
N HIS A 42 4.42 -0.06 -0.31
CA HIS A 42 4.91 0.13 -1.68
C HIS A 42 6.21 0.94 -1.72
N ARG A 43 6.32 2.02 -0.95
CA ARG A 43 7.55 2.81 -0.86
C ARG A 43 8.70 1.96 -0.32
N GLY A 44 8.47 1.19 0.75
CA GLY A 44 9.47 0.28 1.30
C GLY A 44 9.88 -0.83 0.32
N LEU A 45 8.93 -1.41 -0.40
CA LEU A 45 9.17 -2.43 -1.42
C LEU A 45 10.10 -1.90 -2.52
N LYS A 46 9.88 -0.67 -2.99
CA LYS A 46 10.74 0.00 -3.98
C LYS A 46 12.14 0.23 -3.42
N GLN A 47 12.25 0.79 -2.21
CA GLN A 47 13.52 1.16 -1.59
C GLN A 47 14.39 -0.04 -1.23
N HIS A 48 13.81 -1.09 -0.63
CA HIS A 48 14.58 -2.17 0.00
C HIS A 48 14.62 -3.46 -0.82
N CYS A 49 13.69 -3.65 -1.75
CA CYS A 49 13.61 -4.89 -2.52
C CYS A 49 13.74 -4.68 -4.04
N GLY A 50 13.93 -3.43 -4.49
CA GLY A 50 14.26 -3.12 -5.89
C GLY A 50 13.23 -3.63 -6.89
N VAL A 51 11.94 -3.62 -6.53
CA VAL A 51 10.85 -4.17 -7.38
C VAL A 51 10.82 -3.56 -8.79
N GLU A 52 11.27 -2.31 -8.93
CA GLU A 52 11.32 -1.56 -10.21
C GLU A 52 12.63 -1.75 -10.98
N ARG A 53 13.60 -2.51 -10.45
CA ARG A 53 14.96 -2.62 -10.99
C ARG A 53 15.17 -3.82 -11.91
N ALA A 54 14.10 -4.45 -12.39
CA ALA A 54 14.19 -5.53 -13.36
C ALA A 54 14.68 -5.04 -14.73
N GLY A 55 15.95 -5.26 -15.06
CA GLY A 55 16.53 -4.97 -16.38
C GLY A 55 16.16 -5.95 -17.51
N VAL A 56 15.08 -6.73 -17.35
CA VAL A 56 14.69 -7.83 -18.25
C VAL A 56 13.48 -7.45 -19.10
N ARG A 57 13.44 -7.94 -20.35
CA ARG A 57 12.35 -7.64 -21.31
C ARG A 57 11.27 -8.71 -21.40
N ALA A 58 11.55 -9.93 -20.94
CA ALA A 58 10.58 -11.01 -20.98
C ALA A 58 9.52 -10.82 -19.87
N ALA A 59 8.24 -10.77 -20.25
CA ALA A 59 7.13 -10.58 -19.31
C ALA A 59 7.09 -11.62 -18.17
N ARG A 60 7.52 -12.87 -18.45
CA ARG A 60 7.67 -13.90 -17.40
C ARG A 60 8.76 -13.53 -16.40
N ALA A 61 9.91 -13.06 -16.88
CA ALA A 61 11.03 -12.68 -16.02
C ALA A 61 10.68 -11.45 -15.17
N GLN A 62 9.97 -10.48 -15.72
CA GLN A 62 9.47 -9.31 -14.99
C GLN A 62 8.51 -9.72 -13.86
N ARG A 63 7.51 -10.55 -14.16
CA ARG A 63 6.57 -11.07 -13.14
C ARG A 63 7.28 -11.86 -12.05
N ASN A 64 8.26 -12.69 -12.43
CA ASN A 64 9.07 -13.43 -11.45
C ASN A 64 9.87 -12.48 -10.55
N HIS A 65 10.49 -11.42 -11.10
CA HIS A 65 11.20 -10.41 -10.31
C HIS A 65 10.28 -9.72 -9.31
N ILE A 66 9.12 -9.25 -9.77
CA ILE A 66 8.12 -8.60 -8.92
C ILE A 66 7.69 -9.54 -7.78
N ALA A 67 7.38 -10.80 -8.09
CA ALA A 67 7.00 -11.80 -7.10
C ALA A 67 8.12 -12.09 -6.08
N CYS A 68 9.37 -12.17 -6.54
CA CYS A 68 10.52 -12.35 -5.65
C CYS A 68 10.73 -11.14 -4.74
N ALA A 69 10.66 -9.91 -5.26
CA ALA A 69 10.79 -8.69 -4.49
C ALA A 69 9.69 -8.58 -3.41
N LEU A 70 8.42 -8.86 -3.76
CA LEU A 70 7.30 -8.91 -2.81
C LEU A 70 7.53 -9.95 -1.70
N ARG A 71 7.98 -11.17 -2.07
CA ARG A 71 8.28 -12.23 -1.11
C ARG A 71 9.44 -11.90 -0.18
N ALA A 72 10.43 -11.15 -0.66
CA ALA A 72 11.53 -10.67 0.17
C ALA A 72 11.04 -9.59 1.13
N PHE A 73 10.27 -8.63 0.64
CA PHE A 73 9.68 -7.56 1.43
C PHE A 73 8.83 -8.09 2.58
N LEU A 74 7.90 -9.02 2.31
CA LEU A 74 7.06 -9.61 3.34
C LEU A 74 7.85 -10.32 4.45
N ARG A 75 8.99 -10.93 4.12
CA ARG A 75 9.87 -11.54 5.13
C ARG A 75 10.55 -10.49 6.00
N LEU A 76 10.98 -9.38 5.40
CA LEU A 76 11.56 -8.25 6.15
C LEU A 76 10.52 -7.61 7.07
N GLU A 77 9.30 -7.41 6.57
CA GLU A 77 8.19 -6.87 7.38
C GLU A 77 7.83 -7.81 8.53
N GLN A 78 7.70 -9.11 8.26
CA GLN A 78 7.45 -10.10 9.30
C GLN A 78 8.55 -10.09 10.37
N HIS A 79 9.82 -10.05 9.95
CA HIS A 79 10.95 -9.97 10.88
C HIS A 79 10.87 -8.69 11.72
N ARG A 80 10.57 -7.54 11.12
CA ARG A 80 10.38 -6.26 11.81
C ARG A 80 9.26 -6.36 12.85
N THR A 81 8.11 -6.93 12.49
CA THR A 81 6.97 -7.09 13.42
C THR A 81 7.32 -8.00 14.59
N VAL A 82 8.05 -9.09 14.36
CA VAL A 82 8.41 -10.05 15.42
C VAL A 82 9.50 -9.53 16.33
N THR A 83 10.50 -8.82 15.79
CA THR A 83 11.69 -8.40 16.55
C THR A 83 11.64 -6.97 17.05
N GLY A 84 10.73 -6.14 16.51
CA GLY A 84 10.70 -4.70 16.76
C GLY A 84 11.87 -3.93 16.14
N VAL A 85 12.78 -4.59 15.40
CA VAL A 85 13.94 -3.96 14.78
C VAL A 85 13.52 -3.32 13.45
N GLY A 86 13.63 -1.99 13.40
CA GLY A 86 13.30 -1.17 12.23
C GLY A 86 14.30 -1.28 11.07
N ARG A 87 13.95 -0.60 9.98
CA ARG A 87 14.80 -0.43 8.79
C ARG A 87 15.89 0.60 9.00
#